data_AF-A0A7Y0XBG4-F1
#
_entry.id   AF-A0A7Y0XBG4-F1
#
_cell.length_a   1.000
_cell.length_b   1.000
_cell.length_c   1.000
_cell.angle_alpha   90.00
_cell.angle_beta   90.00
_cell.angle_gamma   90.00
#
_symmetry.space_group_name_H-M   'P 1'
#
loop_
_entity.id
_entity.type
_entity.pdbx_description
1 polymer ?
#
loop_
_entity_poly.entity_id
_entity_poly.type
_entity_poly.pdbx_seq_one_letter_code
_entity_poly.pdbx_strand_id
1 'polypeptide(L)' 'MIPAERQRTILSLLSHQEVLSISDLTDHLGVSHMTIRRDIVK' A
#
# COMPACT_ATOMS: atom_id res chain seq x y z
N MET A 1 7.12 7.92 6.34
CA MET A 1 5.67 7.65 6.25
C MET A 1 5.23 6.78 7.41
N ILE A 2 4.25 7.24 8.19
CA ILE A 2 3.65 6.44 9.29
C ILE A 2 2.62 5.45 8.74
N PRO A 3 2.25 4.38 9.47
CA PRO A 3 1.32 3.36 8.96
C PRO A 3 -0.02 3.94 8.44
N ALA A 4 -0.64 4.84 9.19
CA ALA A 4 -1.92 5.45 8.81
C ALA A 4 -1.85 6.28 7.51
N GLU A 5 -0.73 6.94 7.27
CA GLU A 5 -0.49 7.70 6.04
C GLU A 5 -0.38 6.75 4.84
N ARG A 6 0.37 5.65 4.99
CA ARG A 6 0.53 4.63 3.96
C ARG A 6 -0.78 3.95 3.58
N GLN A 7 -1.60 3.63 4.58
CA GLN A 7 -2.92 3.05 4.36
C GLN A 7 -3.82 3.99 3.55
N ARG A 8 -3.80 5.30 3.85
CA ARG A 8 -4.53 6.30 3.04
C ARG A 8 -4.01 6.34 1.60
N THR A 9 -2.70 6.27 1.40
CA THR A 9 -2.12 6.21 0.06
C THR A 9 -2.55 4.94 -0.69
N ILE A 10 -2.53 3.77 -0.05
CA ILE A 10 -3.00 2.50 -0.65
C ILE A 10 -4.46 2.62 -1.10
N LEU A 11 -5.34 3.16 -0.25
CA LEU A 11 -6.75 3.36 -0.60
C LEU A 11 -6.94 4.37 -1.74
N SER A 12 -6.15 5.43 -1.76
CA SER A 12 -6.15 6.41 -2.86
C SER A 12 -5.70 5.78 -4.18
N LEU A 13 -4.70 4.90 -4.16
CA LEU A 13 -4.27 4.19 -5.36
C LEU A 13 -5.38 3.22 -5.84
N LEU A 14 -6.02 2.50 -4.91
CA LEU A 14 -7.13 1.59 -5.24
C LEU A 14 -8.35 2.31 -5.81
N SER A 15 -8.59 3.58 -5.44
CA SER A 15 -9.70 4.35 -6.03
C SER A 15 -9.47 4.71 -7.49
N HIS A 16 -8.22 4.72 -7.95
CA HIS A 16 -7.87 4.99 -9.35
C HIS A 16 -7.65 3.70 -10.15
N GLN A 17 -7.23 2.62 -9.48
CA GLN A 17 -6.97 1.33 -10.07
C GLN A 17 -7.62 0.24 -9.21
N GLU A 18 -8.68 -0.40 -9.73
CA GLU A 18 -9.47 -1.39 -8.97
C GLU A 18 -8.65 -2.57 -8.42
N VAL A 19 -7.52 -2.91 -9.06
CA VAL A 19 -6.66 -4.01 -8.65
C VAL A 19 -5.19 -3.58 -8.64
N LEU A 20 -4.54 -3.72 -7.49
CA LEU A 20 -3.12 -3.50 -7.30
C LEU A 20 -2.45 -4.77 -6.76
N SER A 21 -1.28 -5.11 -7.30
CA SER A 21 -0.46 -6.16 -6.73
C SER A 21 0.34 -5.64 -5.53
N ILE A 22 0.78 -6.55 -4.66
CA ILE A 22 1.65 -6.17 -3.54
C ILE A 22 2.97 -5.60 -4.06
N SER A 23 3.50 -6.09 -5.19
CA SER A 23 4.69 -5.56 -5.86
C SER A 23 4.51 -4.10 -6.31
N ASP A 24 3.35 -3.74 -6.88
CA ASP A 24 3.09 -2.36 -7.29
C ASP A 24 3.14 -1.42 -6.07
N LEU A 25 2.57 -1.87 -4.96
CA LEU A 25 2.58 -1.13 -3.70
C LEU A 25 3.98 -1.02 -3.10
N THR A 26 4.82 -2.06 -3.21
CA THR A 26 6.22 -1.96 -2.73
C THR A 26 7.01 -0.94 -3.53
N ASP A 27 6.79 -0.89 -4.84
CA ASP A 27 7.48 0.03 -5.75
C ASP A 27 7.00 1.47 -5.53
N HIS A 28 5.69 1.68 -5.37
CA HIS A 28 5.12 3.02 -5.10
C HIS A 28 5.48 3.58 -3.73
N LEU A 29 5.56 2.74 -2.70
CA LEU A 29 5.73 3.19 -1.32
C LEU A 29 7.17 3.04 -0.82
N GLY A 30 8.05 2.37 -1.57
CA GLY A 30 9.44 2.16 -1.21
C GLY A 30 9.61 1.34 0.06
N VAL A 31 8.70 0.39 0.32
CA VAL A 31 8.72 -0.45 1.52
C VAL A 31 8.71 -1.93 1.16
N SER A 32 9.07 -2.78 2.11
CA SER A 32 9.07 -4.23 1.90
C SER A 32 7.65 -4.80 1.76
N HIS A 33 7.54 -5.96 1.10
CA HIS A 33 6.30 -6.72 1.02
C HIS A 33 5.66 -6.98 2.38
N MET A 34 6.46 -7.25 3.42
CA MET A 34 5.96 -7.52 4.77
C MET A 34 5.33 -6.29 5.43
N THR A 35 5.82 -5.10 5.10
CA THR A 35 5.22 -3.83 5.54
C THR A 35 3.87 -3.65 4.87
N ILE A 36 3.79 -3.77 3.53
CA ILE A 36 2.52 -3.69 2.79
C ILE A 36 1.50 -4.70 3.33
N ARG A 37 1.90 -5.98 3.51
CA ARG A 37 1.02 -7.01 4.07
C ARG A 37 0.50 -6.65 5.46
N ARG A 38 1.29 -5.98 6.29
CA ARG A 38 0.86 -5.53 7.62
C ARG A 38 -0.16 -4.38 7.50
N ASP A 39 0.06 -3.45 6.60
CA ASP A 39 -0.79 -2.26 6.45
C ASP A 39 -2.14 -2.57 5.81
N ILE A 40 -2.25 -3.63 5.00
CA ILE A 40 -3.54 -4.05 4.40
C ILE A 40 -4.37 -4.96 5.32
N VAL A 41 -3.75 -5.57 6.34
CA VAL A 41 -4.42 -6.48 7.29
C VAL A 41 -4.93 -5.75 8.53
N LYS A 42 -4.23 -4.70 8.98
CA LYS A 42 -4.56 -3.91 10.16
C LYS A 42 -5.24 -2.60 9.79
#